data_AF-A0A959FXN5-F1
#
_entry.id   AF-A0A959FXN5-F1
#
_cell.length_a   1.000
_cell.length_b   1.000
_cell.length_c   1.000
_cell.angle_alpha   90.00
_cell.angle_beta   90.00
_cell.angle_gamma   90.00
#
_symmetry.space_group_name_H-M   'P 1'
#
loop_
_entity.id
_entity.type
_entity.pdbx_description
1 polymer ?
#
loop_
_entity_poly.entity_id
_entity_poly.type
_entity_poly.pdbx_seq_one_letter_code
_entity_poly.pdbx_strand_id
1 'polypeptide(L)'
;MKRHNFLYPLLLLTFFWSCTQDPAPEESTTPVETDIHKLDDSAITLTCVDVTQSGDKKPHNDVYINISGNKVRVGDVLICNTIDSTEYDKYGIPTEAICAVGGEVADDGVVVYAMRQREKYIVVRQGLKRMTENGIEYQHRALVNFSPENLS
;
A
#
# COMPACT_ATOMS: atom_id res chain seq x y z
N MET A 1 -24.54 47.82 -33.69
CA MET A 1 -24.65 46.95 -34.89
C MET A 1 -23.44 47.16 -35.79
N LYS A 2 -22.55 46.18 -35.91
CA LYS A 2 -21.75 45.89 -37.12
C LYS A 2 -21.06 44.53 -36.93
N ARG A 3 -21.65 43.51 -37.53
CA ARG A 3 -21.08 42.16 -37.69
C ARG A 3 -19.94 42.24 -38.70
N HIS A 4 -18.78 41.69 -38.39
CA HIS A 4 -17.80 41.31 -39.41
C HIS A 4 -17.37 39.86 -39.14
N ASN A 5 -17.98 38.97 -39.92
CA ASN A 5 -17.49 37.62 -40.18
C ASN A 5 -16.13 37.73 -40.87
N PHE A 6 -15.13 37.01 -40.37
CA PHE A 6 -13.95 36.68 -41.16
C PHE A 6 -13.68 35.18 -41.00
N LEU A 7 -14.24 34.41 -41.95
CA LEU A 7 -13.76 33.08 -42.29
C LEU A 7 -12.36 33.24 -42.89
N TYR A 8 -11.39 32.46 -42.44
CA TYR A 8 -10.35 31.96 -43.34
C TYR A 8 -9.99 30.50 -42.99
N PRO A 9 -10.01 29.59 -43.97
CA PRO A 9 -9.64 28.18 -43.83
C PRO A 9 -8.16 27.97 -44.20
N LEU A 10 -7.50 27.00 -43.59
CA LEU A 10 -6.46 26.10 -44.15
C LEU A 10 -5.83 25.37 -42.93
N LEU A 11 -6.13 24.10 -42.67
CA LEU A 11 -5.54 22.93 -43.34
C LEU A 11 -4.01 22.92 -43.23
N LEU A 12 -3.52 22.37 -42.13
CA LEU A 12 -2.13 21.94 -41.98
C LEU A 12 -2.15 20.49 -41.48
N LEU A 13 -1.90 19.59 -42.43
CA LEU A 13 -1.55 18.19 -42.19
C LEU A 13 -0.38 18.13 -41.21
N THR A 14 -0.54 17.38 -40.12
CA THR A 14 0.60 16.77 -39.44
C THR A 14 0.46 15.27 -39.46
N PHE A 15 1.50 14.67 -40.05
CA PHE A 15 1.69 13.27 -40.34
C PHE A 15 1.67 12.37 -39.11
N PHE A 16 1.06 11.20 -39.32
CA PHE A 16 1.36 9.89 -38.78
C PHE A 16 2.52 9.78 -37.78
N TRP A 17 2.16 9.51 -36.53
CA TRP A 17 2.84 8.49 -35.73
C TRP A 17 1.79 7.53 -35.19
N SER A 18 1.41 6.59 -36.05
CA SER A 18 0.78 5.35 -35.60
C SER A 18 1.88 4.49 -35.01
N CYS A 19 2.18 4.65 -33.73
CA CYS A 19 2.84 3.59 -32.99
C CYS A 19 1.81 2.45 -32.89
N THR A 20 1.97 1.41 -33.70
CA THR A 20 1.55 0.07 -33.30
C THR A 20 2.33 -0.26 -32.04
N GLN A 21 1.75 0.05 -30.89
CA GLN A 21 2.10 -0.63 -29.66
C GLN A 21 1.65 -2.06 -29.85
N ASP A 22 2.61 -2.98 -29.94
CA ASP A 22 2.34 -4.39 -29.69
C ASP A 22 1.52 -4.44 -28.38
N PRO A 23 0.33 -5.07 -28.36
CA PRO A 23 -0.35 -5.28 -27.10
C PRO A 23 0.59 -6.14 -26.26
N ALA A 24 1.04 -5.56 -25.13
CA ALA A 24 1.67 -6.33 -24.08
C ALA A 24 0.78 -7.55 -23.80
N PRO A 25 1.35 -8.75 -23.57
CA PRO A 25 0.55 -9.91 -23.26
C PRO A 25 -0.36 -9.57 -22.09
N GLU A 26 -1.68 -9.57 -22.34
CA GLU A 26 -2.70 -9.41 -21.31
C GLU A 26 -2.52 -10.57 -20.35
N GLU A 27 -1.86 -10.29 -19.23
CA GLU A 27 -1.92 -11.14 -18.05
C GLU A 27 -3.41 -11.20 -17.68
N SER A 28 -3.99 -12.37 -17.92
CA SER A 28 -5.42 -12.68 -17.75
C SER A 28 -5.88 -12.27 -16.36
N THR A 29 -6.33 -11.03 -16.24
CA THR A 29 -6.85 -10.43 -15.01
C THR A 29 -8.32 -10.80 -14.91
N THR A 30 -8.61 -12.10 -14.80
CA THR A 30 -9.90 -12.50 -14.22
C THR A 30 -9.83 -12.11 -12.74
N PRO A 31 -10.71 -11.24 -12.24
CA PRO A 31 -10.76 -10.95 -10.80
C PRO A 31 -11.00 -12.28 -10.09
N VAL A 32 -10.00 -12.73 -9.32
CA VAL A 32 -10.15 -13.89 -8.47
C VAL A 32 -11.03 -13.45 -7.32
N GLU A 33 -12.32 -13.78 -7.39
CA GLU A 33 -13.28 -13.57 -6.31
C GLU A 33 -12.73 -14.28 -5.05
N THR A 34 -12.13 -13.49 -4.16
CA THR A 34 -11.40 -14.01 -3.01
C THR A 34 -12.34 -14.03 -1.80
N ASP A 35 -12.80 -15.22 -1.43
CA ASP A 35 -13.51 -15.43 -0.17
C ASP A 35 -12.54 -15.30 1.01
N ILE A 36 -12.52 -14.11 1.65
CA ILE A 36 -11.67 -13.80 2.80
C ILE A 36 -11.81 -14.84 3.94
N HIS A 37 -12.97 -15.48 4.06
CA HIS A 37 -13.23 -16.47 5.12
C HIS A 37 -12.45 -17.77 4.95
N LYS A 38 -12.09 -18.10 3.71
CA LYS A 38 -11.30 -19.30 3.37
C LYS A 38 -9.87 -18.98 3.01
N LEU A 39 -9.52 -17.69 3.03
CA LEU A 39 -8.19 -17.25 2.69
C LEU A 39 -7.21 -17.74 3.76
N ASP A 40 -6.14 -18.40 3.34
CA ASP A 40 -5.04 -18.78 4.22
C ASP A 40 -4.22 -17.55 4.61
N ASP A 41 -3.73 -17.48 5.85
CA ASP A 41 -2.90 -16.36 6.33
C ASP A 41 -1.62 -16.17 5.49
N SER A 42 -1.08 -17.24 4.89
CA SER A 42 0.07 -17.18 3.99
C SER A 42 -0.19 -16.41 2.69
N ALA A 43 -1.45 -16.22 2.32
CA ALA A 43 -1.85 -15.42 1.15
C ALA A 43 -1.97 -13.92 1.46
N ILE A 44 -1.72 -13.51 2.71
CA ILE A 44 -1.77 -12.13 3.17
C ILE A 44 -0.35 -11.67 3.51
N THR A 45 0.20 -10.79 2.67
CA THR A 45 1.58 -10.29 2.87
C THR A 45 1.61 -8.77 2.85
N LEU A 46 2.55 -8.20 3.58
CA LEU A 46 2.90 -6.78 3.50
C LEU A 46 4.23 -6.67 2.74
N THR A 47 4.26 -5.74 1.79
CA THR A 47 5.44 -5.49 0.95
C THR A 47 5.71 -4.00 0.92
N CYS A 48 6.98 -3.63 0.77
CA CYS A 48 7.38 -2.25 0.66
C CYS A 48 7.93 -1.94 -0.72
N VAL A 49 7.71 -0.69 -1.13
CA VAL A 49 8.30 -0.13 -2.35
C VAL A 49 9.04 1.13 -1.93
N ASP A 50 10.34 1.18 -2.21
CA ASP A 50 11.14 2.39 -2.02
C ASP A 50 10.64 3.48 -2.96
N VAL A 51 10.22 4.60 -2.38
CA VAL A 51 9.72 5.79 -3.10
C VAL A 51 10.58 7.02 -2.83
N THR A 52 11.76 6.83 -2.24
CA THR A 52 12.71 7.89 -1.95
C THR A 52 13.09 8.61 -3.25
N GLN A 53 12.74 9.89 -3.37
CA GLN A 53 13.09 10.67 -4.54
C GLN A 53 14.57 11.06 -4.49
N SER A 54 15.18 11.19 -5.67
CA SER A 54 16.57 11.64 -5.78
C SER A 54 16.70 13.06 -5.19
N GLY A 55 17.32 13.17 -4.02
CA GLY A 55 17.47 14.41 -3.26
C GLY A 55 16.92 14.38 -1.83
N ASP A 56 16.09 13.38 -1.50
CA ASP A 56 15.59 13.20 -0.13
C ASP A 56 16.67 12.61 0.77
N LYS A 57 16.81 13.18 1.97
CA LYS A 57 17.81 12.74 2.96
C LYS A 57 17.36 11.55 3.79
N LYS A 58 16.10 11.14 3.68
CA LYS A 58 15.48 10.13 4.52
C LYS A 58 14.80 9.08 3.64
N PRO A 59 15.12 7.78 3.82
CA PRO A 59 14.46 6.73 3.07
C PRO A 59 12.97 6.72 3.38
N HIS A 60 12.14 6.54 2.34
CA HIS A 60 10.70 6.48 2.47
C HIS A 60 10.18 5.28 1.68
N ASN A 61 9.43 4.42 2.36
CA ASN A 61 8.90 3.20 1.79
C ASN A 61 7.37 3.24 1.85
N ASP A 62 6.73 3.12 0.70
CA ASP A 62 5.30 2.87 0.63
C ASP A 62 5.01 1.43 1.00
N VAL A 63 4.07 1.21 1.92
CA VAL A 63 3.64 -0.12 2.35
C VAL A 63 2.37 -0.50 1.58
N TYR A 64 2.40 -1.70 1.03
CA TYR A 64 1.29 -2.32 0.34
C TYR A 64 0.92 -3.63 0.99
N ILE A 65 -0.37 -3.87 1.17
CA ILE A 65 -0.89 -5.20 1.46
C ILE A 65 -1.17 -5.93 0.15
N ASN A 66 -0.82 -7.19 0.09
CA ASN A 66 -1.18 -8.11 -0.96
C ASN A 66 -2.10 -9.19 -0.39
N ILE A 67 -3.31 -9.30 -0.93
CA ILE A 67 -4.31 -10.29 -0.56
C ILE A 67 -4.72 -11.02 -1.84
N SER A 68 -4.31 -12.28 -1.98
CA SER A 68 -4.60 -13.10 -3.19
C SER A 68 -4.21 -12.46 -4.51
N GLY A 69 -3.10 -11.72 -4.56
CA GLY A 69 -2.63 -11.02 -5.75
C GLY A 69 -3.14 -9.59 -5.88
N ASN A 70 -4.16 -9.19 -5.13
CA ASN A 70 -4.63 -7.80 -5.09
C ASN A 70 -3.74 -6.95 -4.20
N LYS A 71 -3.06 -5.97 -4.80
CA LYS A 71 -2.12 -5.09 -4.12
C LYS A 71 -2.74 -3.71 -3.83
N VAL A 72 -2.80 -3.32 -2.57
CA VAL A 72 -3.39 -2.04 -2.12
C VAL A 72 -2.39 -1.28 -1.26
N ARG A 73 -2.14 0.00 -1.57
CA ARG A 73 -1.30 0.89 -0.74
C ARG A 73 -2.03 1.16 0.58
N VAL A 74 -1.37 0.91 1.70
CA VAL A 74 -1.98 1.03 3.04
C VAL A 74 -1.34 2.11 3.90
N GLY A 75 -0.08 2.47 3.63
CA GLY A 75 0.62 3.48 4.42
C GLY A 75 2.07 3.63 3.97
N ASP A 76 2.90 4.11 4.87
CA ASP A 76 4.33 4.33 4.65
C ASP A 76 5.14 4.13 5.93
N VAL A 77 6.42 3.80 5.76
CA VAL A 77 7.40 3.61 6.84
C VAL A 77 8.77 4.15 6.41
N LEU A 78 9.59 4.52 7.39
CA LEU A 78 10.97 4.95 7.11
C LEU A 78 11.88 3.75 6.84
N ILE A 79 11.84 2.76 7.72
CA ILE A 79 12.55 1.49 7.60
C ILE A 79 11.51 0.43 7.26
N CYS A 80 11.78 -0.36 6.21
CA CYS A 80 10.96 -1.51 5.90
C CYS A 80 11.74 -2.80 6.01
N ASN A 81 11.71 -3.39 7.20
CA ASN A 81 12.11 -4.78 7.42
C ASN A 81 10.86 -5.61 7.68
N THR A 82 10.85 -6.85 7.20
CA THR A 82 9.90 -7.85 7.71
C THR A 82 10.21 -8.09 9.18
N ILE A 83 9.18 -8.02 10.02
CA ILE A 83 9.32 -8.25 11.46
C ILE A 83 8.90 -9.69 11.74
N ASP A 84 9.77 -10.46 12.37
CA ASP A 84 9.44 -11.82 12.76
C ASP A 84 8.41 -11.82 13.91
N SER A 85 7.49 -12.79 13.92
CA SER A 85 6.48 -12.92 14.97
C SER A 85 7.07 -13.00 16.39
N THR A 86 8.29 -13.52 16.54
CA THR A 86 9.02 -13.57 17.82
C THR A 86 9.45 -12.20 18.34
N GLU A 87 9.46 -11.17 17.48
CA GLU A 87 9.81 -9.80 17.84
C GLU A 87 8.59 -8.88 18.02
N TYR A 88 7.36 -9.36 17.82
CA TYR A 88 6.16 -8.51 17.82
C TYR A 88 5.99 -7.70 19.11
N ASP A 89 6.21 -8.31 20.27
CA ASP A 89 6.12 -7.63 21.57
C ASP A 89 7.07 -6.43 21.68
N LYS A 90 8.27 -6.52 21.07
CA LYS A 90 9.26 -5.43 21.04
C LYS A 90 8.72 -4.19 20.33
N TYR A 91 7.81 -4.37 19.38
CA TYR A 91 7.23 -3.30 18.57
C TYR A 91 5.77 -3.00 18.97
N GLY A 92 5.27 -3.60 20.05
CA GLY A 92 3.87 -3.46 20.49
C GLY A 92 2.86 -4.07 19.51
N ILE A 93 3.29 -4.99 18.64
CA ILE A 93 2.43 -5.66 17.69
C ILE A 93 1.72 -6.82 18.41
N PRO A 94 0.40 -7.01 18.24
CA PRO A 94 -0.30 -8.15 18.81
C PRO A 94 0.26 -9.48 18.28
N THR A 95 0.40 -10.49 19.14
CA THR A 95 0.99 -11.79 18.77
C THR A 95 0.14 -12.55 17.72
N GLU A 96 -1.14 -12.23 17.62
CA GLU A 96 -2.06 -12.75 16.61
C GLU A 96 -1.98 -12.04 15.24
N ALA A 97 -1.08 -11.08 15.05
CA ALA A 97 -0.88 -10.45 13.75
C ALA A 97 -0.35 -11.47 12.72
N ILE A 98 -0.86 -11.39 11.49
CA ILE A 98 -0.50 -12.30 10.40
C ILE A 98 0.90 -12.01 9.89
N CYS A 99 1.17 -10.74 9.60
CA CYS A 99 2.44 -10.27 9.10
C CYS A 99 2.65 -8.81 9.49
N ALA A 100 3.91 -8.39 9.60
CA ALA A 100 4.27 -7.03 9.92
C ALA A 100 5.54 -6.59 9.19
N VAL A 101 5.59 -5.30 8.89
CA VAL A 101 6.76 -4.62 8.33
C VAL A 101 7.01 -3.31 9.05
N GLY A 102 8.25 -2.88 9.09
CA GLY A 102 8.60 -1.58 9.65
C GLY A 102 9.97 -1.59 10.29
N GLY A 103 10.17 -0.66 11.21
CA GLY A 103 11.38 -0.62 12.01
C GLY A 103 11.46 0.62 12.90
N GLU A 104 12.58 0.69 13.61
CA GLU A 104 12.90 1.74 14.57
C GLU A 104 14.16 2.48 14.14
N VAL A 105 14.15 3.80 14.34
CA VAL A 105 15.30 4.67 14.12
C VAL A 105 15.57 5.40 15.41
N ALA A 106 16.72 5.09 16.01
CA ALA A 106 16.99 5.44 17.40
C ALA A 106 15.89 4.86 18.30
N ASP A 107 15.05 5.72 18.89
CA ASP A 107 14.04 5.33 19.87
C ASP A 107 12.58 5.45 19.38
N ASP A 108 12.38 5.95 18.15
CA ASP A 108 11.07 6.06 17.52
C ASP A 108 10.89 5.00 16.44
N GLY A 109 9.69 4.41 16.38
CA GLY A 109 9.38 3.33 15.46
C GLY A 109 8.06 3.53 14.75
N VAL A 110 8.00 3.11 13.49
CA VAL A 110 6.75 2.96 12.76
C VAL A 110 6.70 1.55 12.22
N VAL A 111 5.59 0.86 12.53
CA VAL A 111 5.32 -0.49 12.05
C VAL A 111 3.93 -0.54 11.44
N VAL A 112 3.76 -1.38 10.43
CA VAL A 112 2.48 -1.70 9.81
C VAL A 112 2.27 -3.19 9.91
N TYR A 113 1.10 -3.62 10.36
CA TYR A 113 0.77 -5.03 10.52
C TYR A 113 -0.66 -5.32 10.09
N ALA A 114 -0.88 -6.53 9.59
CA ALA A 114 -2.19 -7.05 9.23
C ALA A 114 -2.64 -8.09 10.25
N MET A 115 -3.93 -8.10 10.60
CA MET A 115 -4.50 -9.10 11.51
C MET A 115 -5.93 -9.43 11.12
N ARG A 116 -6.41 -10.62 11.52
CA ARG A 116 -7.84 -10.94 11.47
C ARG A 116 -8.57 -10.27 12.60
N GLN A 117 -9.69 -9.62 12.28
CA GLN A 117 -10.63 -9.12 13.27
C GLN A 117 -11.98 -9.83 13.10
N ARG A 118 -12.49 -10.40 14.20
CA ARG A 118 -13.78 -11.13 14.24
C ARG A 118 -13.90 -12.23 13.18
N GLU A 119 -12.78 -12.89 12.83
CA GLU A 119 -12.69 -13.97 11.83
C GLU A 119 -13.11 -13.61 10.39
N LYS A 120 -13.52 -12.35 10.15
CA LYS A 120 -14.18 -11.95 8.90
C LYS A 120 -13.50 -10.78 8.19
N TYR A 121 -12.70 -10.02 8.90
CA TYR A 121 -12.10 -8.80 8.38
C TYR A 121 -10.59 -8.91 8.46
N ILE A 122 -9.89 -8.52 7.39
CA ILE A 122 -8.47 -8.22 7.47
C ILE A 122 -8.34 -6.74 7.77
N VAL A 123 -7.68 -6.44 8.89
CA VAL A 123 -7.46 -5.06 9.32
C VAL A 123 -5.98 -4.78 9.28
N VAL A 124 -5.63 -3.69 8.61
CA VAL A 124 -4.26 -3.18 8.58
C VAL A 124 -4.16 -2.02 9.55
N ARG A 125 -3.17 -2.07 10.41
CA ARG A 125 -2.91 -1.06 11.43
C ARG A 125 -1.50 -0.53 11.31
N GLN A 126 -1.32 0.72 11.70
CA GLN A 126 -0.03 1.34 11.92
C GLN A 126 0.20 1.49 13.42
N GLY A 127 1.32 0.95 13.90
CA GLY A 127 1.87 1.19 15.22
C GLY A 127 2.90 2.31 15.17
N LEU A 128 2.83 3.23 16.13
CA LEU A 128 3.83 4.25 16.39
C LEU A 128 4.41 3.99 17.77
N LYS A 129 5.70 3.68 17.81
CA LYS A 129 6.48 3.63 19.04
C LYS A 129 7.13 4.99 19.26
N ARG A 130 6.98 5.53 20.47
CA ARG A 130 7.68 6.74 20.91
C ARG A 130 8.31 6.55 22.26
N MET A 131 9.54 7.03 22.41
CA MET A 131 10.15 7.18 23.72
C MET A 131 9.73 8.52 24.33
N THR A 132 9.21 8.47 25.54
CA THR A 132 8.79 9.64 26.33
C THR A 132 9.59 9.70 27.64
N GLU A 133 9.44 10.79 28.39
CA GLU A 133 10.00 10.91 29.74
C GLU A 133 9.48 9.82 30.70
N ASN A 134 8.31 9.24 30.40
CA ASN A 134 7.66 8.20 31.21
C ASN A 134 7.93 6.77 30.69
N GLY A 135 8.77 6.62 29.66
CA GLY A 135 9.08 5.34 29.02
C GLY A 135 8.49 5.20 27.61
N ILE A 136 8.29 3.96 27.18
CA ILE A 136 7.88 3.63 25.81
C ILE A 136 6.36 3.68 25.69
N GLU A 137 5.85 4.45 24.74
CA GLU A 137 4.44 4.50 24.37
C GLU A 137 4.21 3.89 22.99
N TYR A 138 3.13 3.12 22.86
CA TYR A 138 2.63 2.59 21.59
C TYR A 138 1.26 3.18 21.26
N GLN A 139 1.13 3.72 20.05
CA GLN A 139 -0.13 4.20 19.51
C GLN A 139 -0.49 3.43 18.26
N HIS A 140 -1.72 2.92 18.19
CA HIS A 140 -2.20 2.14 17.06
C HIS A 140 -3.34 2.86 16.35
N ARG A 141 -3.24 2.93 15.02
CA ARG A 141 -4.28 3.51 14.16
C ARG A 141 -4.67 2.50 13.08
N ALA A 142 -5.96 2.34 12.85
CA ALA A 142 -6.46 1.58 11.69
C ALA A 142 -6.19 2.35 10.39
N LEU A 143 -5.63 1.67 9.40
CA LEU A 143 -5.33 2.21 8.07
C LEU A 143 -6.43 1.82 7.08
N VAL A 144 -6.66 0.52 6.94
CA VAL A 144 -7.64 -0.04 6.00
C VAL A 144 -8.30 -1.26 6.63
N ASN A 145 -9.60 -1.44 6.35
CA ASN A 145 -10.36 -2.63 6.70
C ASN A 145 -10.84 -3.28 5.41
N PHE A 146 -10.46 -4.54 5.19
CA PHE A 146 -10.94 -5.34 4.08
C PHE A 146 -12.09 -6.22 4.53
N SER A 147 -13.22 -6.07 3.86
CA SER A 147 -14.39 -6.94 3.96
C SER A 147 -14.54 -7.76 2.68
N PRO A 148 -15.22 -8.92 2.73
CA PRO A 148 -15.43 -9.76 1.55
C PRO A 148 -16.03 -9.01 0.36
N GLU A 149 -16.88 -8.02 0.62
CA GLU A 149 -17.56 -7.20 -0.40
C GLU A 149 -16.65 -6.19 -1.12
N ASN A 150 -15.45 -5.90 -0.59
CA ASN A 150 -14.55 -4.86 -1.11
C ASN A 150 -13.31 -5.42 -1.82
N LEU A 151 -13.23 -6.74 -2.00
CA LEU A 151 -12.10 -7.44 -2.67
C LEU A 151 -12.50 -8.14 -3.98
N SER A 152 -13.70 -7.85 -4.49
CA SER A 152 -14.25 -8.35 -5.77
C SER A 152 -14.10 -7.36 -6.91
#